data_AF-A0A956QW87-F1
#
_entry.id   AF-A0A956QW87-F1
#
_cell.length_a   1.000
_cell.length_b   1.000
_cell.length_c   1.000
_cell.angle_alpha   90.00
_cell.angle_beta   90.00
_cell.angle_gamma   90.00
#
_symmetry.space_group_name_H-M   'P 1'
#
loop_
_entity.id
_entity.type
_entity.pdbx_description
1 polymer ?
#
loop_
_entity_poly.entity_id
_entity_poly.type
_entity_poly.pdbx_seq_one_letter_code
_entity_poly.pdbx_strand_id
1 'polypeptide(L)' 'MTTLKTLVKNTMAEFVCYRDGDLWYRIIANSETQASETLFEFPVPVSDTGTGIFPARIKAITLMRWVRRHFERIERGQWS' A
#
# COMPACT_ATOMS: atom_id res chain seq x y z
N MET A 1 14.48 -11.50 -7.85
CA MET A 1 13.33 -10.60 -8.12
C MET A 1 12.39 -10.67 -6.93
N THR A 2 12.41 -9.67 -6.05
CA THR A 2 11.52 -9.57 -4.89
C THR A 2 10.09 -9.47 -5.41
N THR A 3 9.37 -10.59 -5.40
CA THR A 3 8.06 -10.69 -6.02
C THR A 3 7.09 -9.83 -5.20
N LEU A 4 6.26 -8.97 -5.79
CA LEU A 4 5.26 -8.16 -5.06
C LEU A 4 4.51 -8.92 -3.94
N LYS A 5 4.30 -10.22 -4.15
CA LYS A 5 3.76 -11.17 -3.17
C LYS A 5 4.58 -11.23 -1.86
N THR A 6 5.90 -11.20 -1.89
CA THR A 6 6.75 -11.19 -0.69
C THR A 6 6.65 -9.87 0.07
N LEU A 7 6.40 -8.76 -0.64
CA LEU A 7 6.25 -7.43 -0.03
C LEU A 7 4.94 -7.30 0.77
N VAL A 8 3.85 -7.90 0.28
CA VAL A 8 2.53 -7.86 0.95
C VAL A 8 2.29 -9.02 1.90
N LYS A 9 3.08 -10.10 1.80
CA LYS A 9 2.87 -11.30 2.60
C LYS A 9 3.34 -11.04 4.03
N ASN A 10 2.47 -11.30 4.99
CA ASN A 10 2.74 -11.10 6.41
C ASN A 10 3.19 -9.68 6.76
N THR A 11 2.77 -8.66 6.01
CA THR A 11 3.02 -7.24 6.32
C THR A 11 1.70 -6.49 6.56
N MET A 12 1.82 -5.33 7.21
CA MET A 12 0.70 -4.43 7.46
C MET A 12 0.84 -3.17 6.62
N ALA A 13 -0.28 -2.60 6.22
CA ALA A 13 -0.39 -1.29 5.62
C ALA A 13 -0.98 -0.31 6.65
N GLU A 14 -0.37 0.85 6.77
CA GLU A 14 -0.79 1.93 7.66
C GLU A 14 -1.27 3.14 6.85
N PHE A 15 -2.37 3.72 7.27
CA PHE A 15 -2.89 4.96 6.72
C PHE A 15 -1.92 6.09 7.02
N VAL A 16 -1.58 6.86 5.99
CA VAL A 16 -0.69 8.01 6.06
C VAL A 16 -1.52 9.28 6.07
N CYS A 17 -2.30 9.50 5.01
CA CYS A 17 -3.13 10.69 4.85
C CYS A 17 -4.21 10.47 3.78
N TYR A 18 -5.15 11.41 3.73
CA TYR A 18 -6.06 11.57 2.60
C TYR A 18 -5.63 12.80 1.81
N ARG A 19 -5.52 12.66 0.49
CA ARG A 19 -5.12 13.74 -0.40
C ARG A 19 -5.72 13.54 -1.78
N ASP A 20 -6.34 14.60 -2.33
CA ASP A 20 -6.80 14.68 -3.71
C ASP A 20 -7.70 13.51 -4.16
N GLY A 21 -8.57 13.01 -3.25
CA GLY A 21 -9.47 11.89 -3.54
C GLY A 21 -8.90 10.49 -3.27
N ASP A 22 -7.63 10.41 -2.86
CA ASP A 22 -6.92 9.18 -2.58
C ASP A 22 -6.63 9.00 -1.08
N LEU A 23 -6.85 7.78 -0.59
CA LEU A 23 -6.36 7.32 0.70
C LEU A 23 -4.95 6.76 0.53
N TRP A 24 -3.97 7.37 1.19
CA TRP A 24 -2.58 6.95 1.10
C TRP A 24 -2.23 5.95 2.19
N TYR A 25 -1.63 4.84 1.79
CA TYR A 25 -1.16 3.80 2.69
C TYR A 25 0.32 3.51 2.45
N ARG A 26 1.03 3.20 3.53
CA ARG A 26 2.40 2.71 3.50
C ARG A 26 2.49 1.29 4.05
N ILE A 27 3.26 0.43 3.38
CA ILE A 27 3.56 -0.92 3.82
C ILE A 27 4.79 -0.87 4.71
N ILE A 28 4.64 -1.37 5.93
CA ILE A 28 5.73 -1.43 6.90
C ILE A 28 6.31 -2.84 6.98
N ALA A 29 7.65 -2.93 7.05
CA ALA A 29 8.32 -4.18 7.36
C ALA A 29 8.04 -4.58 8.81
N ASN A 30 7.67 -5.83 9.03
CA ASN A 30 7.64 -6.42 10.37
C ASN A 30 9.07 -6.85 10.72
N SER A 31 9.95 -5.89 11.00
CA SER A 31 11.28 -6.18 11.54
C SER A 31 11.21 -6.19 13.06
N GLU A 32 11.82 -7.22 13.66
CA GLU A 32 11.97 -7.38 15.12
C GLU A 32 12.90 -6.31 15.71
N THR A 33 13.74 -5.69 14.87
CA THR A 33 14.53 -4.51 15.19
C THR A 33 13.74 -3.22 14.97
N GLN A 34 13.63 -2.46 16.06
CA GLN A 34 12.90 -1.24 16.41
C GLN A 34 12.85 -0.04 15.43
N ALA A 35 12.84 -0.25 14.12
CA ALA A 35 12.49 0.78 13.13
C ALA A 35 11.63 0.14 12.02
N SER A 36 10.35 0.51 11.97
CA SER A 36 9.44 0.12 10.89
C SER A 36 9.86 0.81 9.60
N GLU A 37 10.69 0.13 8.81
CA GLU A 37 11.08 0.60 7.50
C GLU A 37 9.88 0.59 6.56
N THR A 38 9.66 1.71 5.86
CA THR A 38 8.62 1.82 4.84
C THR A 38 9.10 1.12 3.58
N LEU A 39 8.38 0.07 3.20
CA LEU A 39 8.72 -0.75 2.03
C LEU A 39 8.11 -0.22 0.74
N PHE A 40 6.90 0.34 0.83
CA PHE A 40 6.16 0.80 -0.34
C PHE A 40 5.00 1.71 0.08
N GLU A 41 4.74 2.76 -0.70
CA GLU A 41 3.56 3.61 -0.52
C GLU A 41 2.68 3.54 -1.76
N PHE A 42 1.37 3.62 -1.58
CA PHE A 42 0.44 3.56 -2.68
C PHE A 42 -0.89 4.27 -2.36
N PRO A 43 -1.54 4.86 -3.38
CA PRO A 43 -2.86 5.46 -3.25
C PRO A 43 -3.98 4.43 -3.46
N VAL A 44 -5.06 4.60 -2.70
CA VAL A 44 -6.35 3.93 -2.88
C VAL A 44 -7.40 5.00 -3.20
N PRO A 45 -7.84 5.11 -4.47
CA PRO A 45 -8.85 6.10 -4.86
C PRO A 45 -10.19 5.78 -4.26
N VAL A 46 -10.80 6.75 -3.56
CA VAL A 46 -12.11 6.59 -2.93
C VAL A 46 -13.20 6.30 -3.98
N SER A 47 -13.03 6.76 -5.22
CA SER A 47 -13.92 6.42 -6.34
C SER A 47 -13.94 4.94 -6.71
N ASP A 48 -12.91 4.18 -6.33
CA ASP A 48 -12.73 2.74 -6.62
C ASP A 48 -12.91 1.85 -5.38
N THR A 49 -13.43 2.40 -4.27
CA THR A 49 -13.63 1.66 -3.01
C THR A 49 -15.07 1.24 -2.73
N GLY A 50 -16.06 1.87 -3.37
CA GLY A 50 -17.48 1.60 -3.11
C GLY A 50 -17.85 1.85 -1.64
N THR A 51 -18.38 0.83 -0.95
CA THR A 51 -18.75 0.89 0.49
C THR A 51 -17.69 0.27 1.40
N GLY A 52 -16.45 0.11 0.92
CA GLY A 52 -15.38 -0.53 1.68
C GLY A 52 -14.96 0.27 2.93
N ILE A 53 -14.54 -0.43 3.97
CA ILE A 53 -14.03 0.16 5.22
C ILE A 53 -12.50 0.05 5.23
N PHE A 54 -11.85 1.18 5.47
CA PHE A 54 -10.39 1.32 5.41
C PHE A 54 -9.87 1.78 6.77
N PRO A 55 -9.60 0.86 7.71
CA PRO A 55 -9.08 1.20 9.02
C PRO A 55 -7.64 1.69 8.92
N ALA A 56 -7.21 2.48 9.92
CA ALA A 56 -5.88 3.06 9.97
C ALA A 56 -4.73 2.03 9.84
N ARG A 57 -4.97 0.77 10.21
CA ARG A 57 -4.04 -0.34 9.99
C ARG A 57 -4.79 -1.54 9.43
N ILE A 58 -4.31 -2.09 8.32
CA ILE A 58 -4.93 -3.23 7.63
C ILE A 58 -3.85 -4.17 7.09
N LYS A 59 -4.15 -5.46 6.94
CA LYS A 59 -3.22 -6.41 6.31
C LYS A 59 -2.94 -5.95 4.87
N ALA A 60 -1.67 -5.79 4.51
CA ALA A 60 -1.27 -5.27 3.20
C ALA A 60 -1.82 -6.12 2.04
N ILE A 61 -1.95 -7.43 2.24
CA ILE A 61 -2.55 -8.36 1.26
C ILE A 61 -3.99 -7.99 0.87
N THR A 62 -4.76 -7.34 1.74
CA THR A 62 -6.13 -6.88 1.46
C THR A 62 -6.14 -5.76 0.43
N LEU A 63 -5.04 -5.01 0.35
CA LEU A 63 -4.86 -3.87 -0.55
C LEU A 63 -4.10 -4.26 -1.83
N MET A 64 -3.88 -5.56 -2.07
CA MET A 64 -3.04 -6.09 -3.16
C MET A 64 -3.44 -5.57 -4.55
N ARG A 65 -4.73 -5.34 -4.79
CA ARG A 65 -5.23 -4.78 -6.05
C ARG A 65 -4.58 -3.43 -6.36
N TRP A 66 -4.58 -2.52 -5.38
CA TRP A 66 -4.05 -1.17 -5.54
C TRP A 66 -2.54 -1.12 -5.45
N VAL A 67 -1.94 -1.93 -4.57
CA VAL A 67 -0.50 -2.13 -4.50
C VAL A 67 0.07 -2.56 -5.86
N ARG A 68 -0.54 -3.58 -6.49
CA ARG A 68 -0.14 -4.04 -7.82
C ARG A 68 -0.31 -2.97 -8.88
N ARG A 69 -1.48 -2.33 -8.94
CA ARG A 69 -1.77 -1.29 -9.93
C ARG A 69 -0.76 -0.14 -9.83
N HIS A 70 -0.40 0.27 -8.62
CA HIS A 70 0.57 1.34 -8.41
C HIS A 70 1.99 0.90 -8.78
N PHE A 71 2.38 -0.32 -8.40
CA PHE A 71 3.67 -0.91 -8.79
C PHE A 71 3.84 -0.96 -10.32
N GLU A 72 2.83 -1.44 -11.04
CA GLU A 72 2.84 -1.47 -12.51
C GLU A 72 2.90 -0.06 -13.14
N ARG A 73 2.29 0.95 -12.51
CA ARG A 73 2.38 2.35 -12.96
C ARG A 73 3.80 2.91 -12.80
N ILE A 74 4.45 2.61 -11.67
CA ILE A 74 5.84 2.99 -11.42
C ILE A 74 6.78 2.32 -12.43
N GLU A 75 6.62 1.02 -12.67
CA GLU A 75 7.42 0.29 -13.67
C GLU A 75 7.27 0.86 -15.08
N ARG A 76 6.09 1.40 -15.42
CA ARG A 76 5.83 2.06 -16.72
C ARG A 76 6.32 3.52 -16.77
N GLY A 77 6.91 4.06 -15.71
CA GLY A 77 7.34 5.45 -15.63
C GLY A 77 6.18 6.45 -15.61
N GLN A 78 4.97 6.00 -15.29
CA GLN A 78 3.75 6.83 -15.28
C GLN A 78 3.50 7.49 -13.92
N TRP A 79 4.59 7.76 -13.20
CA TRP A 79 4.62 8.48 -11.94
C TRP A 79 5.54 9.69 -12.11
N SER A 80 4.96 10.89 -12.11
CA SER A 80 5.61 12.18 -12.34
C SER A 80 5.57 13.01 -11.07
#